data_AF-D3ANI9-F1
#
_entry.id   AF-D3ANI9-F1
#
_cell.length_a   1.000
_cell.length_b   1.000
_cell.length_c   1.000
_cell.angle_alpha   90.00
_cell.angle_beta   90.00
_cell.angle_gamma   90.00
#
_symmetry.space_group_name_H-M   'P 1'
#
loop_
_entity.id
_entity.type
_entity.pdbx_description
1 polymer ?
#
loop_
_entity_poly.entity_id
_entity_poly.type
_entity_poly.pdbx_seq_one_letter_code
_entity_poly.pdbx_strand_id
1 'polypeptide(L)' 'MNEKKKRRVTLLGVVKILFTVSLIVIVLFPLVWMAVGSFKMEKEILGYPPTVFGTKYTLKSFQRI' A
#
# COMPACT_ATOMS: atom_id res chain seq x y z
N MET A 1 -6.59 29.85 -28.15
CA MET A 1 -6.09 28.45 -28.04
C MET A 1 -7.26 27.51 -28.30
N ASN A 2 -7.11 26.50 -29.16
CA ASN A 2 -8.22 25.70 -29.68
C ASN A 2 -8.87 24.82 -28.58
N GLU A 3 -10.20 24.82 -28.44
CA GLU A 3 -10.94 24.12 -27.36
C GLU A 3 -10.61 22.61 -27.28
N LYS A 4 -10.42 21.95 -28.43
CA LYS A 4 -9.98 20.55 -28.52
C LYS A 4 -8.58 20.32 -27.92
N LYS A 5 -7.69 21.30 -28.05
CA LYS A 5 -6.32 21.25 -27.49
C LYS A 5 -6.35 21.42 -25.97
N LYS A 6 -7.18 22.35 -25.47
CA LYS A 6 -7.39 22.58 -24.03
C LYS A 6 -7.89 21.31 -23.32
N ARG A 7 -8.92 20.65 -23.87
CA ARG A 7 -9.49 19.41 -23.30
C ARG A 7 -8.47 18.26 -23.24
N ARG A 8 -7.63 18.09 -24.27
CA ARG A 8 -6.56 17.06 -24.26
C ARG A 8 -5.50 17.32 -23.20
N VAL A 9 -5.07 18.58 -23.02
CA VAL A 9 -4.08 18.94 -22.01
C VAL A 9 -4.61 18.69 -20.59
N THR A 10 -5.89 19.02 -20.33
CA THR A 10 -6.53 18.72 -19.04
C THR A 10 -6.63 17.21 -18.78
N LEU A 11 -7.04 16.41 -19.78
CA LEU A 11 -7.11 14.95 -19.68
C LEU A 11 -5.74 14.32 -19.40
N LEU A 12 -4.71 14.73 -20.14
CA LEU A 12 -3.33 14.28 -19.93
C LEU A 12 -2.83 14.64 -18.52
N GLY A 13 -3.18 15.82 -18.02
CA GLY A 13 -2.87 16.24 -16.65
C GLY A 13 -3.52 15.34 -15.59
N VAL A 14 -4.81 15.03 -15.75
CA VAL A 14 -5.53 14.14 -14.82
C VAL A 14 -4.97 12.72 -14.86
N VAL A 15 -4.72 12.17 -16.05
CA VAL A 15 -4.13 10.83 -16.21
C VAL A 15 -2.74 10.77 -15.57
N LYS A 16 -1.92 11.81 -15.76
CA LYS A 16 -0.60 11.90 -15.12
C LYS A 16 -0.71 11.87 -13.59
N ILE A 17 -1.62 12.67 -13.02
CA ILE A 17 -1.83 12.69 -11.56
C ILE A 17 -2.27 11.33 -11.04
N LEU A 18 -3.27 10.71 -11.68
CA LEU A 18 -3.76 9.38 -11.30
C LEU A 18 -2.66 8.32 -11.37
N PHE A 19 -1.84 8.34 -12.41
CA PHE A 19 -0.71 7.43 -12.56
C PHE A 19 0.34 7.64 -11.47
N THR A 20 0.70 8.89 -11.17
CA THR A 20 1.64 9.20 -10.09
C THR A 20 1.13 8.77 -8.73
N VAL A 21 -0.15 9.03 -8.40
CA VAL A 21 -0.76 8.59 -7.13
C VAL A 21 -0.78 7.07 -7.04
N SER A 22 -1.14 6.37 -8.11
CA SER A 22 -1.13 4.90 -8.16
C SER A 22 0.27 4.33 -7.87
N LEU A 23 1.32 4.89 -8.49
CA LEU A 23 2.70 4.48 -8.22
C LEU A 23 3.08 4.66 -6.75
N ILE A 24 2.70 5.79 -6.14
CA ILE A 24 2.95 6.04 -4.72
C ILE A 24 2.27 4.97 -3.87
N VAL A 25 1.01 4.64 -4.15
CA VAL A 25 0.27 3.61 -3.41
C VAL A 25 0.93 2.24 -3.57
N ILE A 26 1.35 1.86 -4.78
CA ILE A 26 2.01 0.58 -5.05
C ILE A 26 3.32 0.46 -4.27
N VAL A 27 4.10 1.54 -4.17
CA VAL A 27 5.38 1.55 -3.44
C VAL A 27 5.16 1.57 -1.93
N LEU A 28 4.19 2.34 -1.44
CA LEU A 28 3.91 2.44 0.00
C LEU A 28 3.15 1.23 0.55
N PHE A 29 2.33 0.58 -0.27
CA PHE A 29 1.55 -0.59 0.13
C PHE A 29 2.38 -1.68 0.83
N PRO A 30 3.49 -2.21 0.26
CA PRO A 30 4.27 -3.25 0.92
C PRO A 30 4.91 -2.76 2.22
N LEU A 31 5.30 -1.48 2.31
CA LEU A 31 5.89 -0.91 3.52
C LEU A 31 4.87 -0.81 4.65
N VAL A 32 3.68 -0.29 4.36
CA VAL A 32 2.58 -0.21 5.33
C VAL A 32 2.12 -1.61 5.73
N TRP A 33 2.04 -2.52 4.76
CA TRP A 33 1.67 -3.91 4.98
C TRP A 33 2.67 -4.64 5.88
N MET A 34 3.98 -4.44 5.67
CA MET A 34 5.03 -4.99 6.54
C MET A 34 4.98 -4.39 7.94
N ALA A 35 4.79 -3.07 8.06
CA ALA A 35 4.68 -2.41 9.35
C ALA A 35 3.49 -2.95 10.14
N VAL A 36 2.29 -3.04 9.54
CA VAL A 36 1.11 -3.63 10.18
C VAL A 36 1.30 -5.13 10.42
N GLY A 37 1.98 -5.82 9.50
CA GLY A 37 2.30 -7.25 9.58
C GLY A 37 3.22 -7.61 10.74
N SER A 38 4.10 -6.69 11.16
CA SER A 38 5.01 -6.90 12.29
C SER A 38 4.28 -7.08 13.63
N PHE A 39 3.05 -6.58 13.72
CA PHE A 39 2.17 -6.76 14.88
C PHE A 39 1.36 -8.07 14.82
N LYS A 40 1.51 -8.90 13.78
CA LYS A 40 0.84 -10.21 13.73
C LYS A 40 1.45 -11.17 14.74
N MET A 41 0.69 -12.20 15.10
CA MET A 41 1.20 -13.30 15.92
C MET A 41 2.28 -14.08 15.15
N GLU A 42 3.34 -14.51 15.83
CA GLU A 42 4.46 -15.25 15.24
C GLU A 42 3.99 -16.52 14.49
N LYS A 43 3.01 -17.24 15.05
CA LYS A 43 2.36 -18.39 14.40
C LYS A 43 1.66 -18.07 13.07
N GLU A 44 1.20 -16.83 12.88
CA GLU A 44 0.55 -16.37 11.66
C GLU A 44 1.58 -15.86 10.63
N ILE A 45 2.72 -15.37 11.11
CA ILE A 45 3.86 -14.99 10.27
C ILE A 45 4.53 -16.23 9.69
N LEU A 46 4.72 -17.27 10.51
CA LEU A 46 5.38 -18.53 10.13
C LEU A 46 4.41 -19.58 9.56
N GLY A 47 3.10 -19.35 9.65
CA GLY A 47 2.07 -20.27 9.17
C GLY A 47 1.90 -20.23 7.65
N TYR A 48 1.55 -21.37 7.05
CA TYR A 48 1.17 -21.47 5.64
C TYR A 48 -0.33 -21.78 5.51
N PRO A 49 -1.08 -21.07 4.65
CA PRO A 49 -0.65 -19.96 3.78
C PRO A 49 -0.49 -18.63 4.55
N PRO A 50 0.41 -17.73 4.10
CA PRO A 50 0.57 -16.43 4.72
C PRO A 50 -0.72 -15.61 4.58
N THR A 51 -1.18 -15.04 5.67
CA THR A 51 -2.38 -14.19 5.66
C THR A 51 -2.02 -12.79 5.17
N VAL A 52 -2.87 -12.18 4.33
CA VAL A 52 -2.69 -10.78 3.97
C VAL A 52 -3.00 -9.89 5.18
N PHE A 53 -4.08 -10.13 5.90
CA PHE A 53 -4.44 -9.41 7.14
C PHE A 53 -4.35 -10.35 8.35
N GLY A 54 -3.89 -9.82 9.49
CA GLY A 54 -3.74 -10.61 10.71
C GLY A 54 -5.10 -10.82 11.36
N THR A 55 -5.34 -12.00 11.95
CA THR A 55 -6.59 -12.20 12.70
C THR A 55 -6.50 -11.60 14.10
N LYS A 56 -5.28 -11.52 14.65
CA LYS A 56 -5.00 -10.95 15.96
C LYS A 56 -3.70 -10.15 15.93
N TYR A 57 -3.74 -8.98 16.54
CA TYR A 57 -2.56 -8.12 16.70
C TYR A 57 -1.98 -8.24 18.10
N THR A 58 -0.66 -8.30 18.19
CA THR A 58 0.08 -8.48 19.44
C THR A 58 1.39 -7.68 19.41
N LEU A 59 1.82 -7.22 20.58
CA LEU A 59 3.12 -6.56 20.78
C LEU A 59 4.21 -7.54 21.22
N LYS A 60 3.88 -8.83 21.37
CA LYS A 60 4.83 -9.87 21.82
C LYS A 60 6.11 -9.91 20.97
N SER A 61 5.99 -9.67 19.66
CA SER A 61 7.13 -9.60 18.74
C SER A 61 8.14 -8.49 19.08
N PHE A 62 7.73 -7.49 19.85
CA PHE A 62 8.56 -6.34 20.27
C PHE A 62 8.96 -6.40 21.75
N GLN A 63 8.44 -7.36 22.50
CA GLN A 63 8.83 -7.57 23.89
C GLN A 63 10.17 -8.28 23.90
N ARG A 64 11.22 -7.58 24.32
CA ARG A 64 12.51 -8.19 24.61
C ARG A 64 12.35 -9.00 25.90
N ILE A 65 12.68 -10.29 25.86
CA ILE A 65 12.82 -11.14 27.04
C ILE A 65 13.92 -10.57 27.94
#